data_AF-A0A934VB93-F1
#
_entry.id   AF-A0A934VB93-F1
#
_cell.length_a   1.000
_cell.length_b   1.000
_cell.length_c   1.000
_cell.angle_alpha   90.00
_cell.angle_beta   90.00
_cell.angle_gamma   90.00
#
_symmetry.space_group_name_H-M   'P 1'
#
loop_
_entity.id
_entity.type
_entity.pdbx_description
1 polymer ?
#
loop_
_entity_poly.entity_id
_entity_poly.type
_entity_poly.pdbx_seq_one_letter_code
_entity_poly.pdbx_strand_id
1 'polypeptide(L)' 'MIRILTALVASVFALLSASCCCTGEPKAPGLRPLPQFQEIQTTTSQEVNYSK' A
#
# COMPACT_ATOMS: atom_id res chain seq x y z
N MET A 1 27.86 30.51 -6.77
CA MET A 1 27.34 29.50 -7.72
C MET A 1 27.62 28.05 -7.29
N ILE A 2 28.83 27.70 -6.81
CA ILE A 2 29.19 26.34 -6.37
C ILE A 2 28.27 25.73 -5.28
N ARG A 3 27.75 26.55 -4.36
CA ARG A 3 26.84 26.10 -3.29
C ARG A 3 25.50 25.57 -3.83
N ILE A 4 25.01 26.11 -4.95
CA ILE A 4 23.75 25.69 -5.56
C ILE A 4 23.95 24.39 -6.34
N LEU A 5 25.06 24.29 -7.09
CA LEU A 5 25.43 23.08 -7.83
C LEU A 5 25.60 21.87 -6.89
N THR A 6 26.27 22.06 -5.75
CA THR A 6 26.47 21.00 -4.75
C THR A 6 25.16 20.55 -4.11
N ALA A 7 24.24 21.47 -3.80
CA ALA A 7 22.92 21.14 -3.28
C ALA A 7 22.07 20.33 -4.27
N LEU A 8 22.18 20.66 -5.58
CA LEU A 8 21.44 19.98 -6.65
C LEU A 8 21.96 18.55 -6.87
N VAL A 9 23.27 18.34 -6.81
CA VAL A 9 23.85 17.00 -6.91
C VAL A 9 23.50 16.15 -5.67
N ALA A 10 23.56 16.74 -4.48
CA ALA A 10 23.21 16.04 -3.24
C ALA A 10 21.74 15.63 -3.20
N SER A 11 20.82 16.47 -3.68
CA SER A 11 19.39 16.15 -3.70
C SER A 11 19.06 15.02 -4.66
N VAL A 12 19.65 15.03 -5.86
CA VAL A 12 19.49 13.95 -6.85
C VAL A 12 20.01 12.62 -6.30
N PHE A 13 21.17 12.64 -5.65
CA PHE A 13 21.75 11.43 -5.06
C PHE A 13 20.92 10.87 -3.88
N ALA A 14 20.37 11.76 -3.05
CA ALA A 14 19.46 11.38 -1.95
C ALA A 14 18.15 10.75 -2.47
N LEU A 15 17.58 11.30 -3.55
CA LEU A 15 16.36 10.77 -4.15
C LEU A 15 16.59 9.39 -4.80
N LEU A 16 17.70 9.24 -5.53
CA LEU A 16 18.05 7.96 -6.16
C LEU A 16 18.34 6.88 -5.11
N SER A 17 19.09 7.19 -4.05
CA SER A 17 19.36 6.25 -2.97
C SER A 17 18.10 5.82 -2.21
N ALA A 18 17.16 6.75 -1.95
CA ALA A 18 15.87 6.41 -1.32
C ALA A 18 14.99 5.54 -2.23
N SER A 19 15.01 5.74 -3.55
CA SER A 19 14.22 4.94 -4.49
C SER A 19 14.72 3.49 -4.62
N CYS A 20 16.03 3.24 -4.45
CA CYS A 20 16.59 1.90 -4.62
C CYS A 20 16.18 0.93 -3.49
N CYS A 21 15.93 1.44 -2.28
CA CYS A 21 15.61 0.59 -1.12
C CYS A 21 14.10 0.45 -0.83
N CYS A 22 13.26 1.39 -1.26
CA CYS A 22 11.84 1.42 -0.87
C CYS A 22 10.88 0.96 -1.97
N THR A 23 11.34 0.81 -3.22
CA THR A 23 10.50 0.35 -4.35
C THR A 23 10.77 -1.10 -4.76
N GLY A 24 11.72 -1.76 -4.09
CA GLY A 24 12.06 -3.16 -4.29
C GLY A 24 11.28 -4.09 -3.38
N GLU A 25 9.98 -3.86 -3.19
CA GLU A 25 9.16 -4.76 -2.37
C GLU A 25 9.14 -6.13 -3.06
N PRO A 26 9.82 -7.16 -2.50
CA PRO A 26 9.76 -8.48 -3.08
C PRO A 26 8.30 -8.91 -3.00
N LYS A 27 7.75 -9.34 -4.15
CA LYS A 27 6.41 -9.87 -4.36
C LYS A 27 5.66 -10.15 -3.05
N ALA A 28 4.55 -9.42 -2.83
CA ALA A 28 3.75 -9.51 -1.62
C ALA A 28 3.65 -10.97 -1.13
N PRO A 29 4.00 -11.24 0.15
CA PRO A 29 4.03 -12.60 0.66
C PRO A 29 2.66 -13.23 0.45
N GLY A 30 2.64 -14.50 0.02
CA GLY A 30 1.41 -15.21 -0.28
C GLY A 30 0.47 -15.16 0.92
N LEU A 31 -0.71 -14.57 0.74
CA LEU A 31 -1.74 -14.56 1.77
C LEU A 31 -2.12 -16.00 2.10
N ARG A 32 -2.26 -16.30 3.40
CA ARG A 32 -2.86 -17.57 3.81
C ARG A 32 -4.27 -17.63 3.21
N PRO A 33 -4.72 -18.80 2.72
CA PRO A 33 -6.07 -18.92 2.20
C PRO A 33 -7.05 -18.46 3.28
N LEU A 34 -7.94 -17.54 2.92
CA LEU A 34 -9.01 -17.17 3.83
C LEU A 34 -9.85 -18.42 4.10
N PRO A 35 -10.24 -18.66 5.37
CA PRO A 35 -11.22 -19.69 5.65
C PRO A 35 -12.46 -19.38 4.81
N GLN A 36 -13.00 -20.40 4.15
CA GLN A 36 -14.29 -20.28 3.48
C GLN A 36 -15.32 -20.08 4.59
N PHE A 37 -15.79 -18.85 4.76
CA PHE A 37 -16.91 -18.58 5.64
C PHE A 37 -18.10 -19.32 5.05
N GLN A 38 -18.70 -20.20 5.86
CA GLN A 38 -20.00 -20.75 5.53
C GLN A 38 -20.95 -19.56 5.43
N GLU A 39 -21.54 -19.38 4.26
CA GLU A 39 -22.60 -18.41 4.04
C GLU A 39 -23.67 -18.70 5.09
N ILE A 40 -23.81 -17.81 6.08
CA ILE A 40 -24.89 -17.89 7.04
C ILE A 40 -26.14 -17.81 6.17
N GLN A 41 -26.90 -18.91 6.09
CA GLN A 41 -28.14 -18.91 5.33
C GLN A 41 -28.91 -17.66 5.72
N THR A 42 -29.07 -16.78 4.74
CA THR A 42 -29.82 -15.54 4.78
C THR A 42 -31.32 -15.87 4.86
N THR A 43 -31.71 -16.71 5.81
CA THR A 43 -33.10 -17.00 6.17
C THR A 43 -33.61 -16.06 7.26
N THR A 44 -32.97 -14.91 7.47
CA THR A 44 -33.65 -13.72 8.01
C THR A 44 -32.90 -12.47 7.55
N SER A 45 -33.35 -11.91 6.43
CA SER A 45 -33.03 -10.54 6.03
C SER A 45 -33.41 -9.59 7.17
N GLN A 46 -32.42 -9.08 7.90
CA GLN A 46 -32.52 -7.76 8.51
C GLN A 46 -31.67 -6.81 7.69
N GLU A 47 -32.16 -6.53 6.48
CA GLU A 47 -31.79 -5.33 5.74
C GLU A 47 -32.22 -4.12 6.60
N VAL A 48 -31.26 -3.52 7.31
CA VAL A 48 -31.50 -2.29 8.07
C VAL A 48 -31.71 -1.16 7.06
N ASN A 49 -32.98 -0.86 6.78
CA ASN A 49 -33.39 0.25 5.94
C ASN A 49 -33.10 1.57 6.65
N TYR A 50 -31.99 2.23 6.27
CA TYR A 50 -31.73 3.61 6.65
C TYR A 50 -32.55 4.52 5.73
N SER A 51 -33.76 4.87 6.17
CA SER A 51 -34.50 5.98 5.57
C SER A 51 -33.72 7.27 5.83
N LYS A 52 -33.45 8.00 4.74
CA LYS A 52 -32.77 9.29 4.76
C LYS A 52 -33.63 10.39 5.38
#